data_AF-A0A8J9X3W3-F1
#
_entry.id   AF-A0A8J9X3W3-F1
#
_cell.length_a   1.000
_cell.length_b   1.000
_cell.length_c   1.000
_cell.angle_alpha   90.00
_cell.angle_beta   90.00
_cell.angle_gamma   90.00
#
_symmetry.space_group_name_H-M   'P 1'
#
loop_
_entity.id
_entity.type
_entity.pdbx_description
1 polymer ?
#
loop_
_entity_poly.entity_id
_entity_poly.type
_entity_poly.pdbx_seq_one_letter_code
_entity_poly.pdbx_strand_id
1 'polypeptide(L)'
;MYSHLVLGLAILFLGASQCNSNLIRGNSSMSASEAGDSEALTTTLSRRLVENFVPLRCNAAIGKAPCSSFVTMFGNDSVRSNRVIIPCGKCVTMDYPGPQLTLNDGIDIRGKLVFPDGYRLTVRTNLVSVQGELEMRSSKPVDGNPDVRFVMQGTESASFAPISSNAAKCGGNCDAGARSIAVAGGKVN
;
A
#
# COMPACT_ATOMS: atom_id res chain seq x y z
N MET A 1 -44.86 14.66 -31.43
CA MET A 1 -45.70 13.49 -31.09
C MET A 1 -44.77 12.39 -30.58
N TYR A 2 -44.96 11.99 -29.31
CA TYR A 2 -44.48 10.78 -28.60
C TYR A 2 -42.97 10.46 -28.59
N SER A 3 -42.33 10.02 -27.51
CA SER A 3 -42.71 9.86 -26.11
C SER A 3 -41.42 9.56 -25.35
N HIS A 4 -41.24 10.15 -24.17
CA HIS A 4 -40.21 9.73 -23.22
C HIS A 4 -40.56 8.35 -22.64
N LEU A 5 -39.58 7.47 -22.47
CA LEU A 5 -39.67 6.37 -21.51
C LEU A 5 -38.39 6.34 -20.68
N VAL A 6 -38.51 6.83 -19.45
CA VAL A 6 -37.56 6.67 -18.36
C VAL A 6 -38.05 5.48 -17.55
N LEU A 7 -37.24 4.42 -17.41
CA LEU A 7 -37.45 3.40 -16.39
C LEU A 7 -36.22 3.41 -15.47
N GLY A 8 -36.46 3.87 -14.23
CA GLY A 8 -35.53 3.76 -13.14
C GLY A 8 -35.55 2.36 -12.54
N LEU A 9 -34.41 1.94 -11.99
CA LEU A 9 -34.35 0.86 -11.03
C LEU A 9 -33.52 1.33 -9.83
N ALA A 10 -34.23 1.63 -8.75
CA ALA A 10 -33.65 1.90 -7.44
C ALA A 10 -33.38 0.57 -6.75
N ILE A 11 -32.14 0.33 -6.31
CA ILE A 11 -31.82 -0.76 -5.39
C ILE A 11 -31.26 -0.13 -4.11
N LEU A 12 -32.12 -0.09 -3.11
CA LEU A 12 -31.79 0.12 -1.70
C LEU A 12 -31.37 -1.22 -1.11
N PHE A 13 -30.17 -1.30 -0.54
CA PHE A 13 -29.90 -2.25 0.54
C PHE A 13 -29.22 -1.52 1.70
N LEU A 14 -30.03 -1.34 2.75
CA LEU A 14 -29.64 -1.06 4.12
C LEU A 14 -28.98 -2.32 4.70
N GLY A 15 -27.82 -2.14 5.32
CA GLY A 15 -27.13 -3.18 6.07
C GLY A 15 -26.31 -2.56 7.19
N ALA A 16 -27.00 -2.03 8.21
CA ALA A 16 -26.38 -1.61 9.46
C ALA A 16 -25.94 -2.87 10.23
N SER A 17 -24.63 -3.04 10.44
CA SER A 17 -24.11 -4.01 11.41
C SER A 17 -23.86 -3.27 12.72
N GLN A 18 -24.57 -3.73 13.76
CA GLN A 18 -24.58 -3.17 15.10
C GLN A 18 -23.27 -3.51 15.84
N CYS A 19 -22.64 -2.49 16.42
CA CYS A 19 -21.69 -2.65 17.51
C CYS A 19 -22.44 -3.17 18.74
N ASN A 20 -22.15 -4.39 19.17
CA ASN A 20 -22.59 -4.87 20.48
C ASN A 20 -21.43 -4.76 21.47
N SER A 21 -21.52 -3.77 22.35
CA SER A 21 -20.67 -3.62 23.53
C SER A 21 -21.38 -4.25 24.70
N ASN A 22 -20.74 -5.21 25.39
CA ASN A 22 -21.03 -5.73 26.73
C ASN A 22 -20.06 -6.91 26.94
N LEU A 23 -19.39 -7.17 28.06
CA LEU A 23 -19.69 -6.87 29.46
C LEU A 23 -18.41 -7.16 30.28
N ILE A 24 -18.05 -6.31 31.24
CA ILE A 24 -17.09 -6.65 32.30
C ILE A 24 -17.86 -7.23 33.50
N ARG A 25 -17.57 -8.48 33.85
CA ARG A 25 -17.71 -9.18 35.16
C ARG A 25 -16.72 -10.35 35.07
N GLY A 26 -15.87 -10.73 36.01
CA GLY A 26 -15.89 -10.57 37.46
C GLY A 26 -15.63 -11.95 38.08
N ASN A 27 -14.37 -12.20 38.45
CA ASN A 27 -13.84 -13.12 39.48
C ASN A 27 -14.21 -14.62 39.58
N SER A 28 -13.13 -15.40 39.66
CA SER A 28 -12.80 -16.44 40.66
C SER A 28 -13.26 -17.89 40.52
N SER A 29 -12.22 -18.74 40.64
CA SER A 29 -12.12 -20.03 41.36
C SER A 29 -12.10 -21.35 40.56
N MET A 30 -10.91 -21.96 40.60
CA MET A 30 -10.55 -23.37 40.82
C MET A 30 -11.38 -24.48 40.17
N SER A 31 -10.72 -25.26 39.31
CA SER A 31 -10.40 -26.67 39.62
C SER A 31 -9.41 -27.22 38.59
N ALA A 32 -8.38 -27.89 39.11
CA ALA A 32 -7.29 -28.50 38.37
C ALA A 32 -7.70 -29.84 37.75
N SER A 33 -7.21 -30.11 36.54
CA SER A 33 -6.82 -31.47 36.11
C SER A 33 -6.07 -31.42 34.77
N GLU A 34 -4.80 -31.83 34.86
CA GLU A 34 -4.09 -32.65 33.86
C GLU A 34 -3.63 -32.01 32.54
N ALA A 35 -2.38 -31.52 32.61
CA ALA A 35 -1.26 -31.97 31.79
C ALA A 35 -1.55 -32.26 30.30
N GLY A 36 -1.36 -31.22 29.50
CA GLY A 36 -1.25 -31.30 28.06
C GLY A 36 -0.83 -29.96 27.48
N ASP A 37 0.17 -29.29 28.07
CA ASP A 37 0.75 -28.06 27.54
C ASP A 37 1.50 -28.38 26.24
N SER A 38 0.75 -28.55 25.16
CA SER A 38 1.21 -28.14 23.84
C SER A 38 1.01 -26.62 23.80
N GLU A 39 1.98 -25.89 24.36
CA GLU A 39 2.31 -24.57 23.85
C GLU A 39 2.64 -24.76 22.37
N ALA A 40 1.60 -24.73 21.54
CA ALA A 40 1.73 -24.38 20.15
C ALA A 40 2.31 -22.96 20.19
N LEU A 41 3.64 -22.91 20.19
CA LEU A 41 4.43 -21.75 19.86
C LEU A 41 4.01 -21.41 18.43
N THR A 42 2.85 -20.75 18.29
CA THR A 42 2.56 -19.88 17.16
C THR A 42 3.64 -18.84 17.27
N THR A 43 4.78 -19.19 16.67
CA THR A 43 5.72 -18.25 16.11
C THR A 43 4.81 -17.31 15.34
N THR A 44 4.49 -16.20 16.00
CA THR A 44 4.05 -15.01 15.33
C THR A 44 5.29 -14.66 14.56
N LEU A 45 5.46 -15.33 13.41
CA LEU A 45 6.55 -15.15 12.48
C LEU A 45 6.46 -13.67 12.23
N SER A 46 7.36 -12.94 12.90
CA SER A 46 7.53 -11.53 12.70
C SER A 46 7.65 -11.45 11.20
N ARG A 47 6.65 -10.86 10.55
CA ARG A 47 6.50 -10.77 9.10
C ARG A 47 7.50 -9.75 8.60
N ARG A 48 8.74 -9.91 9.06
CA ARG A 48 9.89 -9.09 8.84
C ARG A 48 10.46 -9.63 7.55
N LEU A 49 10.35 -8.80 6.52
CA LEU A 49 11.00 -9.07 5.26
C LEU A 49 12.46 -9.43 5.52
N VAL A 50 12.97 -10.37 4.72
CA VAL A 50 14.33 -10.89 4.81
C VAL A 50 15.31 -9.73 5.02
N GLU A 51 16.13 -9.84 6.06
CA GLU A 51 17.11 -8.80 6.36
C GLU A 51 18.17 -8.73 5.24
N ASN A 52 18.75 -7.55 4.99
CA ASN A 52 19.83 -7.29 4.02
C ASN A 52 19.44 -6.98 2.57
N PHE A 53 18.30 -6.34 2.31
CA PHE A 53 18.10 -5.67 1.02
C PHE A 53 19.10 -4.51 0.86
N VAL A 54 19.65 -4.33 -0.34
CA VAL A 54 20.60 -3.25 -0.66
C VAL A 54 20.04 -2.29 -1.70
N PRO A 55 20.51 -1.03 -1.76
CA PRO A 55 20.11 -0.09 -2.80
C PRO A 55 20.31 -0.61 -4.22
N LEU A 56 19.31 -0.39 -5.08
CA LEU A 56 19.37 -0.80 -6.49
C LEU A 56 20.40 0.03 -7.26
N ARG A 57 21.36 -0.65 -7.89
CA ARG A 57 22.46 -0.01 -8.64
C ARG A 57 21.99 0.91 -9.78
N CYS A 58 20.86 0.61 -10.41
CA CYS A 58 20.27 1.45 -11.46
C CYS A 58 19.90 2.86 -10.98
N ASN A 59 19.76 3.06 -9.67
CA ASN A 59 19.35 4.32 -9.05
C ASN A 59 20.54 5.16 -8.57
N ALA A 60 21.79 4.78 -8.91
CA ALA A 60 22.99 5.48 -8.43
C ALA A 60 22.97 7.00 -8.70
N ALA A 61 22.34 7.46 -9.79
CA ALA A 61 22.20 8.88 -10.14
C ALA A 61 20.75 9.40 -10.08
N ILE A 62 19.82 8.67 -9.43
CA ILE A 62 18.39 8.95 -9.53
C ILE A 62 17.99 10.31 -8.93
N GLY A 63 18.74 10.80 -7.94
CA GLY A 63 18.49 12.09 -7.31
C GLY A 63 18.68 13.30 -8.24
N LYS A 64 19.37 13.13 -9.37
CA LYS A 64 19.59 14.18 -10.38
C LYS A 64 18.83 13.93 -11.69
N ALA A 65 18.16 12.79 -11.81
CA ALA A 65 17.46 12.43 -13.04
C ALA A 65 16.19 13.30 -13.21
N PRO A 66 15.88 13.77 -14.43
CA PRO A 66 14.63 14.47 -14.68
C PRO A 66 13.45 13.51 -14.45
N CYS A 67 12.41 14.03 -13.79
CA CYS A 67 11.22 13.24 -13.48
C CYS A 67 10.16 13.42 -14.57
N SER A 68 9.64 12.29 -15.06
CA SER A 68 8.52 12.29 -16.02
C SER A 68 7.18 12.34 -15.30
N SER A 69 6.16 12.83 -15.98
CA SER A 69 4.77 12.86 -15.48
C SER A 69 4.22 11.44 -15.27
N PHE A 70 3.51 11.22 -14.15
CA PHE A 70 2.79 9.97 -13.86
C PHE A 70 1.65 9.75 -14.87
N VAL A 71 0.86 10.79 -15.14
CA VAL A 71 -0.25 10.74 -16.10
C VAL A 71 0.25 10.44 -17.51
N THR A 72 1.40 10.99 -17.90
CA THR A 72 2.00 10.69 -19.21
C THR A 72 2.44 9.23 -19.31
N MET A 73 2.98 8.66 -18.23
CA MET A 73 3.49 7.28 -18.25
C MET A 73 2.38 6.23 -18.11
N PHE A 74 1.36 6.50 -17.31
CA PHE A 74 0.37 5.51 -16.93
C PHE A 74 -1.05 5.85 -17.42
N GLY A 75 -1.35 7.11 -17.72
CA GLY A 75 -2.70 7.62 -18.00
C GLY A 75 -3.37 8.28 -16.79
N ASN A 76 -4.61 8.74 -16.96
CA ASN A 76 -5.38 9.50 -15.96
C ASN A 76 -6.54 8.71 -15.33
N ASP A 77 -6.58 7.38 -15.48
CA ASP A 77 -7.59 6.55 -14.86
C ASP A 77 -7.54 6.64 -13.33
N SER A 78 -8.71 6.82 -12.70
CA SER A 78 -8.85 6.90 -11.24
C SER A 78 -8.75 5.54 -10.54
N VAL A 79 -8.91 4.46 -11.29
CA VAL A 79 -8.82 3.08 -10.80
C VAL A 79 -7.92 2.28 -11.74
N ARG A 80 -6.93 1.60 -11.17
CA ARG A 80 -6.01 0.73 -11.89
C ARG A 80 -6.09 -0.69 -11.34
N SER A 81 -6.41 -1.62 -12.23
CA SER A 81 -6.49 -3.05 -11.89
C SER A 81 -5.11 -3.70 -11.81
N ASN A 82 -4.15 -3.24 -12.61
CA ASN A 82 -2.81 -3.81 -12.68
C ASN A 82 -1.83 -3.06 -11.75
N ARG A 83 -0.82 -3.78 -11.26
CA ARG A 83 0.34 -3.22 -10.54
C ARG A 83 0.92 -2.02 -11.29
N VAL A 84 1.03 -0.89 -10.60
CA VAL A 84 1.83 0.23 -11.09
C VAL A 84 3.30 -0.02 -10.75
N ILE A 85 4.16 -0.03 -11.75
CA ILE A 85 5.60 -0.24 -11.57
C ILE A 85 6.35 1.02 -11.99
N ILE A 86 7.04 1.67 -11.05
CA ILE A 86 7.95 2.77 -11.37
C ILE A 86 9.29 2.14 -11.77
N PRO A 87 9.74 2.23 -13.04
CA PRO A 87 10.89 1.47 -13.51
C PRO A 87 12.21 1.87 -12.83
N CYS A 88 13.10 0.90 -12.66
CA CYS A 88 14.48 1.12 -12.19
C CYS A 88 15.18 2.22 -13.00
N GLY A 89 15.87 3.16 -12.36
CA GLY A 89 16.57 4.24 -13.04
C GLY A 89 15.69 5.33 -13.67
N LYS A 90 14.36 5.29 -13.42
CA LYS A 90 13.42 6.34 -13.86
C LYS A 90 12.88 7.12 -12.66
N CYS A 91 12.78 8.44 -12.82
CA CYS A 91 12.07 9.29 -11.87
C CYS A 91 10.68 9.62 -12.44
N VAL A 92 9.66 9.54 -11.59
CA VAL A 92 8.27 9.88 -11.93
C VAL A 92 7.75 10.88 -10.91
N THR A 93 7.16 11.97 -11.38
CA THR A 93 6.44 12.94 -10.56
C THR A 93 4.96 12.57 -10.57
N MET A 94 4.37 12.42 -9.38
CA MET A 94 2.93 12.24 -9.24
C MET A 94 2.20 13.53 -9.59
N ASP A 95 1.44 13.50 -10.68
CA ASP A 95 0.66 14.62 -11.22
C ASP A 95 -0.76 14.21 -11.61
N TYR A 96 -1.27 13.16 -10.96
CA TYR A 96 -2.66 12.72 -11.11
C TYR A 96 -3.63 13.88 -10.75
N PRO A 97 -4.64 14.19 -11.58
CA PRO A 97 -5.45 15.40 -11.38
C PRO A 97 -6.57 15.25 -10.34
N GLY A 98 -6.95 14.02 -9.99
CA GLY A 98 -8.07 13.76 -9.10
C GLY A 98 -7.66 13.75 -7.62
N PRO A 99 -8.64 13.90 -6.70
CA PRO A 99 -8.39 13.88 -5.26
C PRO A 99 -8.06 12.48 -4.73
N GLN A 100 -8.37 11.44 -5.50
CA GLN A 100 -8.21 10.05 -5.11
C GLN A 100 -7.78 9.17 -6.30
N LEU A 101 -6.79 8.31 -6.05
CA LEU A 101 -6.30 7.30 -6.99
C LEU A 101 -6.40 5.91 -6.32
N THR A 102 -6.98 4.93 -7.02
CA THR A 102 -7.10 3.55 -6.52
C THR A 102 -6.19 2.61 -7.31
N LEU A 103 -5.28 1.94 -6.61
CA LEU A 103 -4.33 0.97 -7.16
C LEU A 103 -4.65 -0.41 -6.58
N ASN A 104 -5.50 -1.18 -7.27
CA ASN A 104 -6.08 -2.43 -6.76
C ASN A 104 -5.02 -3.51 -6.52
N ASP A 105 -4.05 -3.59 -7.41
CA ASP A 105 -2.89 -4.48 -7.30
C ASP A 105 -1.63 -3.69 -6.91
N GLY A 106 -1.74 -2.65 -6.09
CA GLY A 106 -0.53 -2.07 -5.49
C GLY A 106 0.31 -1.17 -6.38
N ILE A 107 1.39 -0.68 -5.79
CA ILE A 107 2.48 0.03 -6.46
C ILE A 107 3.84 -0.58 -6.07
N ASP A 108 4.73 -0.73 -7.05
CA ASP A 108 6.11 -1.20 -6.88
C ASP A 108 7.09 -0.15 -7.41
N ILE A 109 7.71 0.58 -6.49
CA ILE A 109 8.58 1.72 -6.74
C ILE A 109 10.02 1.21 -6.84
N ARG A 110 10.45 0.86 -8.06
CA ARG A 110 11.83 0.40 -8.34
C ARG A 110 12.77 1.54 -8.69
N GLY A 111 12.24 2.58 -9.32
CA GLY A 111 12.93 3.85 -9.57
C GLY A 111 12.68 4.86 -8.46
N LYS A 112 12.36 6.10 -8.84
CA LYS A 112 11.99 7.17 -7.92
C LYS A 112 10.58 7.68 -8.20
N LEU A 113 9.76 7.78 -7.16
CA LEU A 113 8.45 8.41 -7.20
C LEU A 113 8.45 9.65 -6.31
N VAL A 114 8.06 10.79 -6.87
CA VAL A 114 8.03 12.08 -6.17
C VAL A 114 6.60 12.59 -6.07
N PHE A 115 6.14 12.86 -4.86
CA PHE A 115 4.97 13.70 -4.60
C PHE A 115 5.46 15.14 -4.37
N PRO A 116 5.12 16.08 -5.28
CA PRO A 116 5.61 17.45 -5.16
C PRO A 116 5.04 18.16 -3.93
N ASP A 117 5.69 19.26 -3.53
CA ASP A 117 5.24 20.04 -2.39
C ASP A 117 3.84 20.64 -2.62
N GLY A 118 3.01 20.66 -1.57
CA GLY A 118 1.61 21.09 -1.63
C GLY A 118 0.66 20.16 -2.40
N TYR A 119 1.15 19.02 -2.89
CA TYR A 119 0.36 18.09 -3.69
C TYR A 119 -0.57 17.25 -2.80
N ARG A 120 -1.85 17.21 -3.16
CA ARG A 120 -2.90 16.55 -2.36
C ARG A 120 -3.47 15.34 -3.08
N LEU A 121 -3.32 14.16 -2.48
CA LEU A 121 -3.84 12.92 -3.08
C LEU A 121 -4.09 11.85 -2.01
N THR A 122 -5.25 11.21 -2.08
CA THR A 122 -5.52 9.96 -1.37
C THR A 122 -5.29 8.77 -2.30
N VAL A 123 -4.26 7.97 -2.02
CA VAL A 123 -3.97 6.73 -2.73
C VAL A 123 -4.56 5.55 -1.96
N ARG A 124 -5.57 4.88 -2.52
CA ARG A 124 -6.12 3.64 -1.96
C ARG A 124 -5.43 2.45 -2.60
N THR A 125 -4.82 1.59 -1.80
CA THR A 125 -4.00 0.49 -2.35
C THR A 125 -3.85 -0.66 -1.37
N ASN A 126 -3.53 -1.86 -1.84
CA ASN A 126 -3.25 -3.02 -0.97
C ASN A 126 -1.76 -3.19 -0.63
N LEU A 127 -0.86 -2.60 -1.45
CA LEU A 127 0.59 -2.74 -1.29
C LEU A 127 1.34 -1.51 -1.82
N VAL A 128 2.25 -0.98 -1.03
CA VAL A 128 3.30 -0.05 -1.47
C VAL A 128 4.65 -0.72 -1.27
N SER A 129 5.30 -1.16 -2.35
CA SER A 129 6.66 -1.70 -2.33
C SER A 129 7.65 -0.60 -2.74
N VAL A 130 8.64 -0.33 -1.91
CA VAL A 130 9.69 0.67 -2.13
C VAL A 130 11.04 -0.03 -2.24
N GLN A 131 11.47 -0.32 -3.47
CA GLN A 131 12.80 -0.86 -3.76
C GLN A 131 13.81 0.24 -4.16
N GLY A 132 13.31 1.37 -4.64
CA GLY A 132 14.08 2.55 -5.03
C GLY A 132 13.88 3.72 -4.07
N GLU A 133 13.30 4.82 -4.53
CA GLU A 133 13.11 6.03 -3.73
C GLU A 133 11.65 6.51 -3.78
N LEU A 134 11.02 6.63 -2.62
CA LEU A 134 9.77 7.35 -2.46
C LEU A 134 10.09 8.69 -1.80
N GLU A 135 9.70 9.79 -2.43
CA GLU A 135 9.91 11.13 -1.91
C GLU A 135 8.57 11.85 -1.79
N MET A 136 8.24 12.32 -0.59
CA MET A 136 7.04 13.07 -0.31
C MET A 136 7.41 14.39 0.36
N ARG A 137 7.21 15.51 -0.36
CA ARG A 137 7.47 16.84 0.19
C ARG A 137 6.18 17.46 0.69
N SER A 138 6.22 18.05 1.88
CA SER A 138 5.17 18.94 2.37
C SER A 138 5.81 20.03 3.23
N SER A 139 5.63 21.29 2.83
CA SER A 139 5.95 22.49 3.63
C SER A 139 4.79 22.89 4.55
N LYS A 140 3.67 22.17 4.48
CA LYS A 140 2.50 22.41 5.33
C LYS A 140 2.84 22.13 6.80
N PRO A 141 2.41 22.99 7.74
CA PRO A 141 2.50 22.68 9.17
C PRO A 141 1.79 21.37 9.51
N VAL A 142 2.36 20.61 10.45
CA VAL A 142 1.79 19.35 10.92
C VAL A 142 0.50 19.65 11.71
N ASP A 143 -0.64 19.44 11.08
CA ASP A 143 -1.99 19.74 11.61
C ASP A 143 -2.88 18.49 11.74
N GLY A 144 -2.29 17.29 11.59
CA GLY A 144 -3.01 16.02 11.58
C GLY A 144 -3.72 15.69 10.25
N ASN A 145 -3.70 16.59 9.27
CA ASN A 145 -4.31 16.41 7.95
C ASN A 145 -3.21 16.37 6.88
N PRO A 146 -2.58 15.21 6.61
CA PRO A 146 -1.54 15.12 5.60
C PRO A 146 -2.09 15.38 4.19
N ASP A 147 -1.31 16.07 3.34
CA ASP A 147 -1.69 16.34 1.95
C ASP A 147 -1.71 15.04 1.12
N VAL A 148 -0.76 14.14 1.35
CA VAL A 148 -0.70 12.82 0.71
C VAL A 148 -1.07 11.73 1.71
N ARG A 149 -2.00 10.85 1.34
CA ARG A 149 -2.50 9.76 2.20
C ARG A 149 -2.46 8.43 1.47
N PHE A 150 -1.83 7.43 2.07
CA PHE A 150 -2.01 6.04 1.66
C PHE A 150 -3.08 5.39 2.56
N VAL A 151 -4.15 4.89 1.94
CA VAL A 151 -5.21 4.14 2.62
C VAL A 151 -5.09 2.69 2.21
N MET A 152 -4.58 1.87 3.12
CA MET A 152 -4.33 0.46 2.85
C MET A 152 -5.64 -0.35 2.88
N GLN A 153 -5.93 -1.11 1.83
CA GLN A 153 -7.17 -1.86 1.64
C GLN A 153 -6.94 -3.33 1.20
N GLY A 154 -8.03 -4.11 1.15
CA GLY A 154 -7.99 -5.53 0.77
C GLY A 154 -7.73 -6.48 1.94
N THR A 155 -7.96 -7.77 1.77
CA THR A 155 -7.69 -8.80 2.80
C THR A 155 -6.69 -9.85 2.33
N GLU A 156 -6.42 -9.88 1.03
CA GLU A 156 -5.49 -10.80 0.42
C GLU A 156 -4.06 -10.35 0.67
N SER A 157 -3.17 -11.32 0.90
CA SER A 157 -1.74 -11.06 0.99
C SER A 157 -1.22 -10.59 -0.36
N ALA A 158 -0.42 -9.53 -0.35
CA ALA A 158 0.25 -9.02 -1.52
C ALA A 158 1.74 -9.40 -1.49
N SER A 159 2.32 -9.60 -2.66
CA SER A 159 3.75 -9.88 -2.80
C SER A 159 4.41 -8.93 -3.81
N PHE A 160 5.73 -8.82 -3.75
CA PHE A 160 6.52 -8.10 -4.74
C PHE A 160 7.73 -8.93 -5.15
N ALA A 161 8.20 -8.75 -6.38
CA ALA A 161 9.40 -9.38 -6.90
C ALA A 161 10.60 -8.44 -6.69
N PRO A 162 11.58 -8.79 -5.85
CA PRO A 162 12.85 -8.08 -5.80
C PRO A 162 13.54 -8.10 -7.16
N ILE A 163 14.30 -7.05 -7.47
CA ILE A 163 15.05 -6.97 -8.72
C ILE A 163 16.56 -6.79 -8.51
N SER A 164 17.33 -7.03 -9.56
CA SER A 164 18.78 -6.78 -9.62
C SER A 164 19.54 -7.42 -8.44
N SER A 165 20.33 -6.65 -7.70
CA SER A 165 21.11 -7.10 -6.53
C SER A 165 20.27 -7.73 -5.42
N ASN A 166 18.95 -7.57 -5.44
CA ASN A 166 18.04 -8.15 -4.47
C ASN A 166 17.23 -9.34 -5.02
N ALA A 167 17.36 -9.72 -6.30
CA ALA A 167 16.48 -10.69 -6.97
C ALA A 167 16.36 -12.05 -6.24
N ALA A 168 17.42 -12.48 -5.56
CA ALA A 168 17.45 -13.76 -4.84
C ALA A 168 17.04 -13.67 -3.35
N LYS A 169 16.71 -12.50 -2.81
CA LYS A 169 16.51 -12.31 -1.36
C LYS A 169 15.37 -13.12 -0.77
N CYS A 170 14.33 -13.39 -1.56
CA CYS A 170 13.15 -14.16 -1.12
C CYS A 170 13.01 -15.51 -1.83
N GLY A 171 14.02 -15.94 -2.61
CA GLY A 171 13.88 -17.15 -3.44
C GLY A 171 12.78 -17.05 -4.52
N GLY A 172 12.38 -15.83 -4.90
CA GLY A 172 11.23 -15.55 -5.74
C GLY A 172 10.53 -14.25 -5.30
N ASN A 173 9.21 -14.28 -5.19
CA ASN A 173 8.43 -13.17 -4.66
C ASN A 173 8.53 -13.10 -3.14
N CYS A 174 8.65 -11.88 -2.59
CA CYS A 174 8.53 -11.65 -1.15
C CYS A 174 7.07 -11.46 -0.76
N ASP A 175 6.57 -12.27 0.18
CA ASP A 175 5.29 -11.98 0.83
C ASP A 175 5.43 -10.72 1.67
N ALA A 176 4.66 -9.69 1.33
CA ALA A 176 4.57 -8.46 2.11
C ALA A 176 3.35 -8.47 3.04
N GLY A 177 2.48 -9.48 2.94
CA GLY A 177 1.24 -9.57 3.67
C GLY A 177 0.12 -8.69 3.13
N ALA A 178 -1.02 -8.74 3.81
CA ALA A 178 -2.17 -7.90 3.48
C ALA A 178 -1.92 -6.47 3.99
N ARG A 179 -2.22 -5.46 3.16
CA ARG A 179 -2.20 -4.02 3.53
C ARG A 179 -0.83 -3.51 3.98
N SER A 180 0.22 -3.74 3.20
CA SER A 180 1.59 -3.44 3.62
C SER A 180 2.25 -2.29 2.87
N ILE A 181 3.11 -1.59 3.60
CA ILE A 181 4.13 -0.71 3.05
C ILE A 181 5.47 -1.40 3.32
N ALA A 182 6.10 -1.91 2.27
CA ALA A 182 7.33 -2.68 2.33
C ALA A 182 8.49 -1.83 1.78
N VAL A 183 9.56 -1.65 2.55
CA VAL A 183 10.78 -0.99 2.08
C VAL A 183 11.87 -2.05 1.93
N ALA A 184 12.27 -2.31 0.69
CA ALA A 184 13.11 -3.44 0.30
C ALA A 184 14.36 -2.96 -0.45
N GLY A 185 15.27 -2.33 0.29
CA GLY A 185 16.52 -1.75 -0.25
C GLY A 185 16.36 -0.31 -0.74
N GLY A 186 15.14 0.21 -0.69
CA GLY A 186 14.84 1.60 -1.00
C GLY A 186 14.98 2.55 0.18
N LYS A 187 14.60 3.81 -0.05
CA LYS A 187 14.48 4.85 0.98
C LYS A 187 13.17 5.61 0.82
N VAL A 188 12.67 6.14 1.94
CA VAL A 188 11.52 7.03 2.01
C VAL A 188 12.02 8.35 2.58
N ASN A 189 11.81 9.44 1.84
CA ASN A 189 12.21 10.80 2.22
C ASN A 189 10.99 11.70 2.37
#